data_AF-A0A553N207-F1
#
_entry.id   AF-A0A553N207-F1
#
_cell.length_a   1.000
_cell.length_b   1.000
_cell.length_c   1.000
_cell.angle_alpha   90.00
_cell.angle_beta   90.00
_cell.angle_gamma   90.00
#
_symmetry.space_group_name_H-M   'P 1'
#
loop_
_entity.id
_entity.type
_entity.pdbx_description
1 polymer ?
#
loop_
_entity_poly.entity_id
_entity_poly.type
_entity_poly.pdbx_seq_one_letter_code
_entity_poly.pdbx_strand_id
1 'polypeptide(L)'
;MQKTVAMGADGAAVNLGKRGGVSVKLQEEAGKHIIPFHCMPHRLELALLSAQKDSPWVGNVYNLLHIIWKTYHFSSKSRRELKCLGVKMGVSVNNPSGVKGTRWLPHVSRALDVLLKQEKKEVTLEDSGQYTAVNAHMDHLAESSTNADVAGRAKHIKETMEDGSFRAFCHFLADLFSAISKYSLLLQRNDVILPQAVSSLRNLILNIEAMAVRPCPSGQLASFHAAMKRQRDAKEQEMQSQFMFRKQIETTVAAIVKKLRLRFSSLLCVLVFNHDVWPETAEKLVDYGIEEVTFLLDHFQCVLERREGLWVSPVSSCPTEEVKLAGVRLEQAPKLPSFIGNINNQLSLISLSSLLFSSVTLSFALSILLTSILAQHLLWHPAKRSTRTRSVTTARWVTGRQRSNHLNKGQEGEIFLDRMTHANRTIGSRY
;
A
#
# COMPACT_ATOMS: atom_id res chain seq x y z
N MET A 1 -16.74 -26.10 -2.51
CA MET A 1 -15.80 -25.04 -2.98
C MET A 1 -15.06 -25.40 -4.28
N GLN A 2 -15.61 -26.27 -5.15
CA GLN A 2 -14.86 -26.77 -6.31
C GLN A 2 -14.47 -25.70 -7.35
N LYS A 3 -15.17 -24.56 -7.40
CA LYS A 3 -14.88 -23.45 -8.34
C LYS A 3 -13.92 -22.39 -7.79
N THR A 4 -13.60 -22.44 -6.49
CA THR A 4 -12.68 -21.46 -5.88
C THR A 4 -11.24 -21.85 -6.21
N VAL A 5 -10.43 -20.88 -6.63
CA VAL A 5 -9.01 -21.06 -6.97
C VAL A 5 -8.07 -20.15 -6.18
N ALA A 6 -8.62 -19.12 -5.53
CA ALA A 6 -7.82 -18.18 -4.75
C ALA A 6 -8.64 -17.58 -3.60
N MET A 7 -7.93 -17.10 -2.58
CA MET A 7 -8.49 -16.24 -1.53
C MET A 7 -7.60 -15.02 -1.33
N GLY A 8 -8.20 -13.85 -1.10
CA GLY A 8 -7.47 -12.62 -0.77
C GLY A 8 -7.72 -12.22 0.68
N ALA A 9 -6.66 -11.94 1.44
CA ALA A 9 -6.78 -11.44 2.81
C ALA A 9 -5.61 -10.51 3.20
N ASP A 10 -5.74 -9.81 4.32
CA ASP A 10 -4.60 -9.11 4.90
C ASP A 10 -3.52 -10.09 5.41
N GLY A 11 -2.31 -9.57 5.63
CA GLY A 11 -1.16 -10.36 6.07
C GLY A 11 -1.20 -10.79 7.54
N ALA A 12 -2.31 -10.60 8.26
CA ALA A 12 -2.38 -10.97 9.66
C ALA A 12 -2.26 -12.49 9.84
N ALA A 13 -1.65 -12.92 10.95
CA ALA A 13 -1.41 -14.33 11.23
C ALA A 13 -2.72 -15.15 11.28
N VAL A 14 -3.83 -14.54 11.70
CA VAL A 14 -5.16 -15.18 11.68
C VAL A 14 -5.63 -15.53 10.26
N ASN A 15 -5.20 -14.79 9.24
CA ASN A 15 -5.61 -14.99 7.86
C ASN A 15 -4.59 -15.83 7.07
N LEU A 16 -3.32 -15.39 7.08
CA LEU A 16 -2.25 -15.95 6.25
C LEU A 16 -1.15 -16.67 7.06
N GLY A 17 -1.40 -16.96 8.35
CA GLY A 17 -0.45 -17.67 9.20
C GLY A 17 -0.30 -19.16 8.85
N LYS A 18 0.95 -19.64 8.86
CA LYS A 18 1.34 -20.98 8.38
C LYS A 18 0.79 -22.18 9.19
N ARG A 19 0.32 -22.00 10.42
CA ARG A 19 -0.05 -23.10 11.34
C ARG A 19 -1.51 -23.11 11.78
N GLY A 20 -2.34 -22.25 11.22
CA GLY A 20 -3.73 -22.11 11.66
C GLY A 20 -4.45 -20.87 11.12
N GLY A 21 -3.85 -20.18 10.15
CA GLY A 21 -4.53 -19.12 9.44
C GLY A 21 -5.71 -19.66 8.63
N VAL A 22 -6.69 -18.79 8.34
CA VAL A 22 -7.85 -19.11 7.51
C VAL A 22 -7.43 -19.75 6.16
N SER A 23 -6.33 -19.29 5.57
CA SER A 23 -5.78 -19.87 4.34
C SER A 23 -5.40 -21.34 4.45
N VAL A 24 -4.76 -21.74 5.55
CA VAL A 24 -4.38 -23.13 5.79
C VAL A 24 -5.64 -23.98 5.95
N LYS A 25 -6.61 -23.51 6.74
CA LYS A 25 -7.88 -24.23 6.93
C LYS A 25 -8.66 -24.40 5.64
N LEU A 26 -8.70 -23.36 4.79
CA LEU A 26 -9.33 -23.43 3.48
C LEU A 26 -8.61 -24.42 2.55
N GLN A 27 -7.28 -24.49 2.61
CA GLN A 27 -6.51 -25.48 1.85
C GLN A 27 -6.71 -26.91 2.38
N GLU A 28 -6.90 -27.10 3.69
CA GLU A 28 -7.22 -28.39 4.30
C GLU A 28 -8.61 -28.89 3.88
N GLU A 29 -9.62 -28.00 3.85
CA GLU A 29 -11.00 -28.36 3.49
C GLU A 29 -11.22 -28.48 1.98
N ALA A 30 -10.70 -27.52 1.19
CA ALA A 30 -10.98 -27.44 -0.23
C ALA A 30 -9.85 -28.03 -1.09
N GLY A 31 -8.59 -27.97 -0.65
CA GLY A 31 -7.41 -28.45 -1.34
C GLY A 31 -6.34 -27.37 -1.57
N LYS A 32 -5.09 -27.80 -1.79
CA LYS A 32 -3.91 -26.91 -1.98
C LYS A 32 -3.95 -26.02 -3.22
N HIS A 33 -4.86 -26.27 -4.14
CA HIS A 33 -5.10 -25.40 -5.30
C HIS A 33 -5.70 -24.04 -4.91
N ILE A 34 -6.17 -23.85 -3.68
CA ILE A 34 -6.59 -22.52 -3.21
C ILE A 34 -5.34 -21.69 -2.95
N ILE A 35 -5.09 -20.70 -3.79
CA ILE A 35 -3.91 -19.83 -3.67
C ILE A 35 -4.22 -18.67 -2.71
N PRO A 36 -3.49 -18.53 -1.59
CA PRO A 36 -3.63 -17.39 -0.71
C PRO A 36 -2.90 -16.16 -1.27
N PHE A 37 -3.64 -15.07 -1.42
CA PHE A 37 -3.14 -13.78 -1.89
C PHE A 37 -3.11 -12.76 -0.74
N HIS A 38 -1.93 -12.20 -0.50
CA HIS A 38 -1.74 -11.11 0.44
C HIS A 38 -2.15 -9.78 -0.20
N CYS A 39 -3.20 -9.15 0.34
CA CYS A 39 -3.77 -7.95 -0.25
C CYS A 39 -2.76 -6.80 -0.40
N MET A 40 -2.81 -6.15 -1.56
CA MET A 40 -1.84 -5.14 -1.99
C MET A 40 -1.81 -3.91 -1.07
N PRO A 41 -2.95 -3.37 -0.59
CA PRO A 41 -2.92 -2.26 0.35
C PRO A 41 -2.20 -2.61 1.65
N HIS A 42 -2.35 -3.83 2.17
CA HIS A 42 -1.65 -4.23 3.39
C HIS A 42 -0.14 -4.44 3.14
N ARG A 43 0.25 -4.98 1.98
CA ARG A 43 1.67 -5.04 1.57
C ARG A 43 2.30 -3.65 1.54
N LEU A 44 1.57 -2.65 1.03
CA LEU A 44 2.00 -1.26 1.03
C LEU A 44 2.18 -0.72 2.46
N GLU A 45 1.18 -0.88 3.33
CA GLU A 45 1.26 -0.45 4.74
C GLU A 45 2.46 -1.08 5.46
N LEU A 46 2.71 -2.38 5.27
CA LEU A 46 3.87 -3.06 5.85
C LEU A 46 5.20 -2.55 5.29
N ALA A 47 5.25 -2.15 4.02
CA ALA A 47 6.44 -1.54 3.44
C ALA A 47 6.77 -0.22 4.14
N LEU A 48 5.76 0.63 4.37
CA LEU A 48 5.90 1.92 5.02
C LEU A 48 6.26 1.80 6.50
N LEU A 49 5.61 0.88 7.23
CA LEU A 49 5.98 0.56 8.61
C LEU A 49 7.43 0.08 8.73
N SER A 50 7.89 -0.71 7.75
CA SER A 50 9.29 -1.16 7.71
C SER A 50 10.23 0.00 7.37
N ALA A 51 9.81 0.93 6.52
CA ALA A 51 10.61 2.10 6.14
C ALA A 51 10.71 3.12 7.28
N GLN A 52 9.65 3.29 8.08
CA GLN A 52 9.69 4.13 9.28
C GLN A 52 10.77 3.66 10.26
N LYS A 53 10.91 2.34 10.46
CA LYS A 53 11.95 1.78 11.35
C LYS A 53 13.36 2.10 10.86
N ASP A 54 13.53 2.20 9.54
CA ASP A 54 14.82 2.45 8.90
C ASP A 54 15.10 3.96 8.69
N SER A 55 14.12 4.85 8.92
CA SER A 55 14.28 6.30 8.79
C SER A 55 13.99 7.01 10.13
N PRO A 56 15.03 7.41 10.88
CA PRO A 56 14.89 8.09 12.16
C PRO A 56 14.00 9.34 12.09
N TRP A 57 14.06 10.11 11.01
CA TRP A 57 13.26 11.33 10.89
C TRP A 57 11.77 11.08 10.65
N VAL A 58 11.41 10.00 9.94
CA VAL A 58 10.01 9.56 9.87
C VAL A 58 9.53 9.16 11.27
N GLY A 59 10.39 8.48 12.04
CA GLY A 59 10.16 8.18 13.45
C GLY A 59 9.95 9.44 14.30
N ASN A 60 10.79 10.47 14.12
CA ASN A 60 10.69 11.73 14.86
C ASN A 60 9.39 12.46 14.57
N VAL A 61 8.99 12.59 13.30
CA VAL A 61 7.70 13.19 12.92
C VAL A 61 6.54 12.40 13.52
N TYR A 62 6.57 11.06 13.43
CA TYR A 62 5.55 10.21 14.05
C TYR A 62 5.44 10.43 15.56
N ASN A 63 6.58 10.47 16.25
CA ASN A 63 6.64 10.66 17.70
C ASN A 63 6.14 12.05 18.10
N LEU A 64 6.56 13.10 17.42
CA LEU A 64 6.10 14.46 17.69
C LEU A 64 4.58 14.58 17.51
N LEU A 65 4.05 14.09 16.38
CA LEU A 65 2.60 14.05 16.13
C LEU A 65 1.85 13.28 17.23
N HIS A 66 2.43 12.17 17.72
CA HIS A 66 1.85 11.42 18.82
C HIS A 66 1.80 12.20 20.12
N ILE A 67 2.90 12.89 20.49
CA ILE A 67 2.98 13.66 21.74
C ILE A 67 2.06 14.89 21.66
N ILE A 68 2.03 15.59 20.52
CA ILE A 68 1.08 16.69 20.25
C ILE A 68 -0.35 16.18 20.46
N TRP A 69 -0.72 15.07 19.83
CA TRP A 69 -2.05 14.47 20.03
C TRP A 69 -2.34 14.17 21.50
N LYS A 70 -1.40 13.55 22.24
CA LYS A 70 -1.58 13.25 23.67
C LYS A 70 -1.85 14.51 24.48
N THR A 71 -1.11 15.60 24.21
CA THR A 71 -1.26 16.88 24.92
C THR A 71 -2.68 17.42 24.83
N TYR A 72 -3.34 17.29 23.68
CA TYR A 72 -4.69 17.81 23.47
C TYR A 72 -5.82 16.78 23.65
N HIS A 73 -5.54 15.50 23.51
CA HIS A 73 -6.53 14.44 23.65
C HIS A 73 -6.92 14.24 25.13
N PHE A 74 -5.93 14.22 26.02
CA PHE A 74 -6.15 13.97 27.45
C PHE A 74 -6.37 15.24 28.29
N SER A 75 -6.28 16.43 27.70
CA SER A 75 -6.51 17.71 28.39
C SER A 75 -7.57 18.54 27.67
N SER A 76 -8.78 18.58 28.23
CA SER A 76 -9.86 19.45 27.75
C SER A 76 -9.51 20.93 27.89
N LYS A 77 -8.78 21.29 28.96
CA LYS A 77 -8.23 22.63 29.20
C LYS A 77 -7.31 23.07 28.06
N SER A 78 -6.26 22.29 27.79
CA SER A 78 -5.28 22.61 26.72
C SER A 78 -5.94 22.70 25.34
N ARG A 79 -6.97 21.88 25.09
CA ARG A 79 -7.76 21.96 23.86
C ARG A 79 -8.57 23.25 23.75
N ARG A 80 -9.18 23.69 24.85
CA ARG A 80 -9.92 24.97 24.91
C ARG A 80 -8.96 26.16 24.74
N GLU A 81 -7.81 26.12 25.39
CA GLU A 81 -6.77 27.15 25.31
C GLU A 81 -6.23 27.29 23.88
N LEU A 82 -5.89 26.17 23.23
CA LEU A 82 -5.49 26.18 21.81
C LEU A 82 -6.57 26.78 20.90
N LYS A 83 -7.84 26.43 21.11
CA LYS A 83 -8.94 27.02 20.34
C LYS A 83 -9.10 28.52 20.58
N CYS A 84 -8.98 28.97 21.83
CA CYS A 84 -9.03 30.38 22.19
C CYS A 84 -7.88 31.15 21.56
N LEU A 85 -6.66 30.59 21.61
CA LEU A 85 -5.50 31.14 20.95
C LEU A 85 -5.69 31.21 19.43
N GLY A 86 -6.21 30.14 18.82
CA GLY A 86 -6.58 30.11 17.41
C GLY A 86 -7.51 31.26 17.02
N VAL A 87 -8.58 31.50 17.78
CA VAL A 87 -9.50 32.63 17.55
C VAL A 87 -8.77 33.97 17.59
N LYS A 88 -7.89 34.18 18.60
CA LYS A 88 -7.09 35.42 18.72
C LYS A 88 -6.12 35.62 17.55
N MET A 89 -5.53 34.53 17.06
CA MET A 89 -4.62 34.54 15.90
C MET A 89 -5.36 34.52 14.56
N GLY A 90 -6.69 34.43 14.57
CA GLY A 90 -7.49 34.29 13.36
C GLY A 90 -7.23 32.99 12.58
N VAL A 91 -6.88 31.90 13.29
CA VAL A 91 -6.61 30.55 12.78
C VAL A 91 -7.73 29.60 13.22
N SER A 92 -8.35 28.89 12.26
CA SER A 92 -9.32 27.82 12.53
C SER A 92 -8.58 26.54 12.93
N VAL A 93 -8.28 26.42 14.22
CA VAL A 93 -7.56 25.26 14.75
C VAL A 93 -8.44 24.00 14.82
N ASN A 94 -7.94 22.91 14.24
CA ASN A 94 -8.53 21.58 14.37
C ASN A 94 -7.94 20.82 15.57
N ASN A 95 -8.68 19.82 16.08
CA ASN A 95 -8.10 18.91 17.07
C ASN A 95 -6.99 18.07 16.40
N PRO A 96 -5.78 18.00 16.97
CA PRO A 96 -4.75 17.09 16.48
C PRO A 96 -5.27 15.65 16.44
N SER A 97 -4.89 14.92 15.40
CA SER A 97 -5.32 13.54 15.17
C SER A 97 -4.30 12.53 15.70
N GLY A 98 -4.79 11.38 16.17
CA GLY A 98 -3.92 10.30 16.64
C GLY A 98 -3.24 9.57 15.48
N VAL A 99 -1.97 9.23 15.66
CA VAL A 99 -1.15 8.47 14.69
C VAL A 99 -1.25 6.95 14.86
N LYS A 100 -1.82 6.47 15.97
CA LYS A 100 -2.01 5.05 16.24
C LYS A 100 -3.28 4.53 15.56
N GLY A 101 -3.22 3.32 15.04
CA GLY A 101 -4.38 2.58 14.54
C GLY A 101 -3.99 1.41 13.65
N THR A 102 -4.98 0.76 13.05
CA THR A 102 -4.79 -0.43 12.20
C THR A 102 -4.18 -0.12 10.82
N ARG A 103 -4.29 1.13 10.35
CA ARG A 103 -3.75 1.59 9.05
C ARG A 103 -2.78 2.75 9.26
N TRP A 104 -1.50 2.51 9.07
CA TRP A 104 -0.46 3.47 9.42
C TRP A 104 -0.54 4.74 8.56
N LEU A 105 -0.53 4.60 7.23
CA LEU A 105 -0.44 5.74 6.31
C LEU A 105 -1.62 6.73 6.49
N PRO A 106 -2.89 6.29 6.51
CA PRO A 106 -4.01 7.22 6.72
C PRO A 106 -3.99 7.94 8.07
N HIS A 107 -3.50 7.31 9.13
CA HIS A 107 -3.43 7.93 10.46
C HIS A 107 -2.33 8.99 10.52
N VAL A 108 -1.14 8.67 10.02
CA VAL A 108 0.00 9.60 10.04
C VAL A 108 -0.23 10.75 9.06
N SER A 109 -0.71 10.48 7.83
CA SER A 109 -1.02 11.54 6.86
C SER A 109 -2.04 12.51 7.43
N ARG A 110 -3.15 12.02 8.00
CA ARG A 110 -4.17 12.91 8.59
C ARG A 110 -3.62 13.76 9.73
N ALA A 111 -2.81 13.18 10.61
CA ALA A 111 -2.20 13.92 11.71
C ALA A 111 -1.26 15.01 11.20
N LEU A 112 -0.47 14.71 10.17
CA LEU A 112 0.43 15.65 9.51
C LEU A 112 -0.35 16.76 8.77
N ASP A 113 -1.39 16.40 8.02
CA ASP A 113 -2.25 17.35 7.29
C ASP A 113 -2.96 18.32 8.24
N VAL A 114 -3.40 17.83 9.41
CA VAL A 114 -3.97 18.69 10.46
C VAL A 114 -2.93 19.65 11.01
N LEU A 115 -1.71 19.18 11.30
CA LEU A 115 -0.65 20.04 11.82
C LEU A 115 -0.22 21.10 10.79
N LEU A 116 -0.11 20.73 9.51
CA LEU A 116 0.32 21.61 8.42
C LEU A 116 -0.83 22.41 7.79
N LYS A 117 -2.04 22.37 8.36
CA LYS A 117 -3.18 23.13 7.86
C LYS A 117 -2.85 24.61 7.87
N GLN A 118 -2.91 25.21 6.69
CA GLN A 118 -2.77 26.65 6.48
C GLN A 118 -4.16 27.31 6.43
N GLU A 119 -4.27 28.56 6.89
CA GLU A 119 -5.45 29.37 6.63
C GLU A 119 -5.40 29.96 5.23
N LYS A 120 -6.56 29.97 4.55
CA LYS A 120 -6.71 30.63 3.26
C LYS A 120 -7.06 32.10 3.49
N LYS A 121 -6.10 32.91 3.91
CA LYS A 121 -6.27 34.38 3.91
C LYS A 121 -5.54 34.98 2.72
N GLU A 122 -6.19 35.94 2.07
CA GLU A 122 -5.54 36.85 1.12
C GLU A 122 -4.49 37.69 1.88
N VAL A 123 -3.24 37.56 1.45
CA VAL A 123 -2.19 38.59 1.54
C VAL A 123 -1.83 39.07 2.96
N THR A 124 -1.42 38.18 3.85
CA THR A 124 -0.49 38.56 4.93
C THR A 124 0.62 37.52 5.07
N LEU A 125 1.87 37.99 5.12
CA LEU A 125 3.13 37.21 5.13
C LEU A 125 3.41 36.39 6.40
N GLU A 126 2.50 36.41 7.38
CA GLU A 126 2.66 35.66 8.62
C GLU A 126 2.09 34.24 8.47
N ASP A 127 2.92 33.25 8.83
CA ASP A 127 2.66 31.81 8.83
C ASP A 127 1.45 31.51 9.76
N SER A 128 0.24 31.76 9.27
CA SER A 128 -1.01 31.79 10.06
C SER A 128 -1.74 30.46 9.96
N GLY A 129 -1.02 29.37 10.21
CA GLY A 129 -1.54 28.02 10.19
C GLY A 129 -1.72 27.40 11.57
N GLN A 130 -2.25 26.18 11.57
CA GLN A 130 -2.36 25.35 12.76
C GLN A 130 -0.98 25.09 13.40
N TYR A 131 0.08 24.99 12.59
CA TYR A 131 1.46 24.80 13.06
C TYR A 131 1.87 25.91 14.05
N THR A 132 1.64 27.17 13.69
CA THR A 132 2.00 28.34 14.50
C THR A 132 1.15 28.45 15.75
N ALA A 133 -0.16 28.17 15.66
CA ALA A 133 -1.03 28.13 16.83
C ALA A 133 -0.62 27.05 17.84
N VAL A 134 -0.21 25.86 17.36
CA VAL A 134 0.33 24.81 18.23
C VAL A 134 1.65 25.24 18.84
N ASN A 135 2.56 25.84 18.08
CA ASN A 135 3.85 26.30 18.59
C ASN A 135 3.69 27.36 19.70
N ALA A 136 2.88 28.39 19.45
CA ALA A 136 2.61 29.45 20.42
C ALA A 136 1.93 28.92 21.69
N HIS A 137 1.06 27.92 21.57
CA HIS A 137 0.47 27.29 22.74
C HIS A 137 1.46 26.41 23.51
N MET A 138 2.40 25.75 22.83
CA MET A 138 3.48 25.01 23.52
C MET A 138 4.39 25.96 24.29
N ASP A 139 4.68 27.13 23.74
CA ASP A 139 5.45 28.18 24.43
C ASP A 139 4.76 28.61 25.73
N HIS A 140 3.47 28.94 25.64
CA HIS A 140 2.66 29.25 26.82
C HIS A 140 2.67 28.13 27.86
N LEU A 141 2.44 26.87 27.44
CA LEU A 141 2.43 25.72 28.35
C LEU A 141 3.79 25.43 28.98
N ALA A 142 4.89 25.71 28.28
CA ALA A 142 6.24 25.52 28.80
C ALA A 142 6.54 26.50 29.96
N GLU A 143 6.00 27.72 29.89
CA GLU A 143 6.20 28.76 30.90
C GLU A 143 5.16 28.73 32.02
N SER A 144 3.90 28.47 31.69
CA SER A 144 2.77 28.69 32.60
C SER A 144 2.32 27.42 33.34
N SER A 145 2.80 26.25 32.96
CA SER A 145 2.38 24.99 33.59
C SER A 145 3.08 24.77 34.93
N THR A 146 2.29 24.57 35.99
CA THR A 146 2.81 24.16 37.30
C THR A 146 3.22 22.68 37.36
N ASN A 147 2.81 21.87 36.37
CA ASN A 147 3.22 20.48 36.25
C ASN A 147 4.50 20.40 35.39
N ALA A 148 5.59 19.94 36.00
CA ALA A 148 6.91 19.84 35.37
C ALA A 148 6.92 18.90 34.14
N ASP A 149 6.16 17.81 34.16
CA ASP A 149 6.06 16.90 33.01
C ASP A 149 5.34 17.56 31.83
N VAL A 150 4.30 18.35 32.09
CA VAL A 150 3.59 19.10 31.05
C VAL A 150 4.49 20.19 30.47
N ALA A 151 5.19 20.95 31.33
CA ALA A 151 6.12 21.99 30.92
C ALA A 151 7.28 21.43 30.09
N GLY A 152 7.92 20.35 30.57
CA GLY A 152 9.01 19.68 29.87
C GLY A 152 8.59 19.09 28.51
N ARG A 153 7.40 18.48 28.43
CA ARG A 153 6.85 18.02 27.14
C ARG A 153 6.57 19.19 26.19
N ALA A 154 5.99 20.27 26.67
CA ALA A 154 5.69 21.44 25.85
C ALA A 154 6.97 22.07 25.30
N LYS A 155 8.00 22.21 26.15
CA LYS A 155 9.34 22.67 25.75
C LYS A 155 9.94 21.78 24.65
N HIS A 156 9.92 20.46 24.83
CA HIS A 156 10.43 19.53 23.82
C HIS A 156 9.69 19.65 22.48
N ILE A 157 8.35 19.77 22.50
CA ILE A 157 7.56 19.96 21.28
C ILE A 157 7.95 21.27 20.60
N LYS A 158 8.00 22.38 21.35
CA LYS A 158 8.37 23.71 20.84
C LYS A 158 9.75 23.68 20.17
N GLU A 159 10.78 23.22 20.88
CA GLU A 159 12.16 23.15 20.36
C GLU A 159 12.22 22.33 19.06
N THR A 160 11.48 21.22 18.98
CA THR A 160 11.42 20.41 17.76
C THR A 160 10.70 21.14 16.61
N MET A 161 9.64 21.89 16.90
CA MET A 161 8.85 22.64 15.90
C MET A 161 9.55 23.92 15.40
N GLU A 162 10.52 24.43 16.16
CA GLU A 162 11.34 25.58 15.79
C GLU A 162 12.54 25.19 14.89
N ASP A 163 12.88 23.90 14.82
CA ASP A 163 13.85 23.39 13.86
C ASP A 163 13.32 23.51 12.42
N GLY A 164 13.94 24.39 11.63
CA GLY A 164 13.56 24.63 10.24
C GLY A 164 13.72 23.42 9.32
N SER A 165 14.70 22.55 9.59
CA SER A 165 14.88 21.30 8.84
C SER A 165 13.78 20.31 9.17
N PHE A 166 13.38 20.21 10.45
CA PHE A 166 12.22 19.41 10.86
C PHE A 166 10.94 19.88 10.16
N ARG A 167 10.68 21.19 10.18
CA ARG A 167 9.51 21.78 9.49
C ARG A 167 9.53 21.51 7.99
N ALA A 168 10.67 21.71 7.33
CA ALA A 168 10.83 21.36 5.92
C ALA A 168 10.58 19.86 5.68
N PHE A 169 11.07 18.99 6.57
CA PHE A 169 10.86 17.55 6.47
C PHE A 169 9.39 17.14 6.63
N CYS A 170 8.62 17.84 7.47
CA CYS A 170 7.17 17.64 7.54
C CYS A 170 6.49 17.92 6.19
N HIS A 171 6.86 19.01 5.51
CA HIS A 171 6.31 19.32 4.18
C HIS A 171 6.75 18.31 3.11
N PHE A 172 7.99 17.84 3.16
CA PHE A 172 8.46 16.73 2.32
C PHE A 172 7.61 15.47 2.54
N LEU A 173 7.37 15.08 3.79
CA LEU A 173 6.57 13.90 4.11
C LEU A 173 5.12 14.04 3.66
N ALA A 174 4.54 15.23 3.69
CA ALA A 174 3.19 15.45 3.17
C ALA A 174 3.12 15.20 1.65
N ASP A 175 4.10 15.67 0.88
CA ASP A 175 4.19 15.41 -0.56
C ASP A 175 4.37 13.91 -0.85
N LEU A 176 5.25 13.26 -0.10
CA LEU A 176 5.52 11.83 -0.19
C LEU A 176 4.28 10.99 0.14
N PHE A 177 3.60 11.28 1.25
CA PHE A 177 2.37 10.58 1.65
C PHE A 177 1.22 10.83 0.68
N SER A 178 1.14 12.02 0.05
CA SER A 178 0.18 12.29 -1.02
C SER A 178 0.39 11.36 -2.22
N ALA A 179 1.64 11.20 -2.68
CA ALA A 179 1.97 10.28 -3.78
C ALA A 179 1.63 8.82 -3.43
N ILE A 180 2.02 8.37 -2.24
CA ILE A 180 1.76 7.00 -1.77
C ILE A 180 0.25 6.76 -1.57
N SER A 181 -0.49 7.75 -1.08
CA SER A 181 -1.94 7.64 -0.86
C SER A 181 -2.71 7.46 -2.17
N LYS A 182 -2.28 8.12 -3.26
CA LYS A 182 -2.87 7.90 -4.60
C LYS A 182 -2.72 6.45 -5.04
N TYR A 183 -1.55 5.86 -4.84
CA TYR A 183 -1.32 4.45 -5.13
C TYR A 183 -2.12 3.53 -4.20
N SER A 184 -2.17 3.83 -2.90
CA SER A 184 -2.98 3.09 -1.93
C SER A 184 -4.47 3.05 -2.31
N LEU A 185 -5.03 4.18 -2.74
CA LEU A 185 -6.42 4.27 -3.20
C LEU A 185 -6.65 3.51 -4.50
N LEU A 186 -5.69 3.55 -5.43
CA LEU A 186 -5.74 2.74 -6.65
C LEU A 186 -5.85 1.25 -6.29
N LEU A 187 -5.00 0.75 -5.41
CA LEU A 187 -5.02 -0.66 -4.96
C LEU A 187 -6.31 -1.10 -4.26
N GLN A 188 -7.19 -0.16 -3.89
CA GLN A 188 -8.47 -0.42 -3.23
C GLN A 188 -9.66 -0.40 -4.18
N ARG A 189 -9.46 -0.05 -5.46
CA ARG A 189 -10.52 -0.05 -6.46
C ARG A 189 -10.86 -1.47 -6.89
N ASN A 190 -12.14 -1.70 -7.21
CA ASN A 190 -12.65 -2.99 -7.66
C ASN A 190 -12.34 -3.29 -9.14
N ASP A 191 -11.90 -2.29 -9.91
CA ASP A 191 -11.65 -2.37 -11.35
C ASP A 191 -10.16 -2.36 -11.71
N VAL A 192 -9.27 -2.45 -10.73
CA VAL A 192 -7.82 -2.45 -10.98
C VAL A 192 -7.34 -3.83 -11.40
N ILE A 193 -6.67 -3.84 -12.55
CA ILE A 193 -5.97 -5.02 -13.08
C ILE A 193 -4.51 -5.03 -12.64
N LEU A 194 -3.89 -6.21 -12.62
CA LEU A 194 -2.51 -6.38 -12.17
C LEU A 194 -1.50 -5.53 -12.96
N PRO A 195 -1.54 -5.46 -14.31
CA PRO A 195 -0.66 -4.57 -15.07
C PRO A 195 -0.75 -3.10 -14.62
N GLN A 196 -1.97 -2.60 -14.39
CA GLN A 196 -2.19 -1.24 -13.93
C GLN A 196 -1.60 -1.00 -12.54
N ALA A 197 -1.74 -1.96 -11.62
CA ALA A 197 -1.13 -1.88 -10.29
C ALA A 197 0.41 -1.82 -10.39
N VAL A 198 1.03 -2.63 -11.26
CA VAL A 198 2.49 -2.65 -11.40
C VAL A 198 3.03 -1.40 -12.10
N SER A 199 2.39 -0.94 -13.17
CA SER A 199 2.76 0.32 -13.84
C SER A 199 2.62 1.51 -12.87
N SER A 200 1.56 1.54 -12.06
CA SER A 200 1.36 2.57 -11.05
C SER A 200 2.40 2.52 -9.93
N LEU A 201 2.85 1.32 -9.54
CA LEU A 201 3.95 1.16 -8.58
C LEU A 201 5.27 1.70 -9.14
N ARG A 202 5.59 1.40 -10.40
CA ARG A 202 6.79 1.93 -11.06
C ARG A 202 6.76 3.46 -11.11
N ASN A 203 5.64 4.04 -11.53
CA ASN A 203 5.44 5.48 -11.54
C ASN A 203 5.54 6.09 -10.13
N LEU A 204 5.00 5.42 -9.10
CA LEU A 204 5.19 5.84 -7.72
C LEU A 204 6.66 5.87 -7.33
N ILE A 205 7.41 4.79 -7.60
CA ILE A 205 8.84 4.69 -7.27
C ILE A 205 9.62 5.81 -7.96
N LEU A 206 9.42 6.03 -9.27
CA LEU A 206 10.09 7.10 -10.02
C LEU A 206 9.76 8.48 -9.45
N ASN A 207 8.49 8.72 -9.10
CA ASN A 207 8.07 9.98 -8.48
C ASN A 207 8.74 10.20 -7.12
N ILE A 208 8.86 9.16 -6.30
CA ILE A 208 9.53 9.23 -4.99
C ILE A 208 11.04 9.44 -5.16
N GLU A 209 11.68 8.74 -6.10
CA GLU A 209 13.11 8.92 -6.41
C GLU A 209 13.40 10.34 -6.90
N ALA A 210 12.53 10.93 -7.73
CA ALA A 210 12.65 12.31 -8.18
C ALA A 210 12.57 13.32 -7.02
N MET A 211 11.81 13.02 -5.95
CA MET A 211 11.73 13.88 -4.76
C MET A 211 13.06 14.01 -4.00
N ALA A 212 13.98 13.05 -4.16
CA ALA A 212 15.33 13.16 -3.58
C ALA A 212 16.20 14.20 -4.28
N VAL A 213 15.94 14.44 -5.56
CA VAL A 213 16.70 15.40 -6.38
C VAL A 213 16.10 16.80 -6.26
N ARG A 214 14.77 16.90 -6.27
CA ARG A 214 14.05 18.17 -6.28
C ARG A 214 12.69 18.07 -5.58
N PRO A 215 12.25 19.11 -4.86
CA PRO A 215 10.88 19.18 -4.35
C PRO A 215 9.84 19.03 -5.46
N CYS A 216 8.68 18.46 -5.12
CA CYS A 216 7.53 18.43 -6.01
C CYS A 216 7.15 19.87 -6.40
N PRO A 217 7.11 20.24 -7.70
CA PRO A 217 6.93 21.64 -8.11
C PRO A 217 5.68 22.33 -7.56
N SER A 218 4.57 21.59 -7.43
CA SER A 218 3.32 22.05 -6.83
C SER A 218 3.08 21.44 -5.44
N GLY A 219 4.16 21.01 -4.78
CA GLY A 219 4.14 20.38 -3.48
C GLY A 219 4.21 21.36 -2.33
N GLN A 220 3.98 20.84 -1.13
CA GLN A 220 4.09 21.58 0.11
C GLN A 220 5.53 22.02 0.38
N LEU A 221 6.54 21.18 0.08
CA LEU A 221 7.94 21.55 0.32
C LEU A 221 8.38 22.72 -0.57
N ALA A 222 8.01 22.69 -1.85
CA ALA A 222 8.31 23.78 -2.77
C ALA A 222 7.64 25.08 -2.33
N SER A 223 6.37 25.00 -1.91
CA SER A 223 5.61 26.15 -1.38
C SER A 223 6.25 26.71 -0.11
N PHE A 224 6.68 25.84 0.80
CA PHE A 224 7.39 26.21 2.02
C PHE A 224 8.71 26.92 1.72
N HIS A 225 9.57 26.34 0.86
CA HIS A 225 10.82 27.00 0.45
C HIS A 225 10.57 28.37 -0.20
N ALA A 226 9.55 28.49 -1.04
CA ALA A 226 9.19 29.77 -1.65
C ALA A 226 8.73 30.81 -0.61
N ALA A 227 7.98 30.39 0.42
CA ALA A 227 7.60 31.26 1.54
C ALA A 227 8.83 31.70 2.35
N MET A 228 9.71 30.77 2.70
CA MET A 228 10.94 31.05 3.45
C MET A 228 11.89 31.97 2.68
N LYS A 229 12.04 31.80 1.36
CA LYS A 229 12.89 32.67 0.52
C LYS A 229 12.40 34.12 0.51
N ARG A 230 11.09 34.36 0.56
CA ARG A 230 10.52 35.72 0.67
C ARG A 230 10.81 36.37 2.03
N GLN A 231 11.09 35.57 3.05
CA GLN A 231 11.40 36.04 4.41
C GLN A 231 12.91 36.17 4.67
N ARG A 232 13.76 35.48 3.89
CA ARG A 232 15.22 35.45 4.03
C ARG A 232 15.94 36.14 2.87
N ASP A 233 15.99 37.46 2.93
CA ASP A 233 17.15 38.20 2.43
C ASP A 233 18.13 38.37 3.62
N ALA A 234 18.86 37.30 4.00
CA ALA A 234 20.21 37.33 4.63
C ALA A 234 20.65 35.99 5.30
N LYS A 235 21.95 35.67 5.08
CA LYS A 235 22.94 34.90 5.89
C LYS A 235 23.40 33.49 5.44
N GLU A 236 24.74 33.34 5.45
CA GLU A 236 25.59 32.22 4.97
C GLU A 236 25.61 30.93 5.82
N GLN A 237 24.92 30.88 6.96
CA GLN A 237 24.92 29.70 7.85
C GLN A 237 24.01 28.55 7.37
N GLU A 238 23.40 28.71 6.19
CA GLU A 238 22.34 27.87 5.62
C GLU A 238 22.87 26.60 4.93
N MET A 239 24.10 26.64 4.41
CA MET A 239 24.63 25.59 3.53
C MET A 239 24.78 24.22 4.22
N GLN A 240 25.30 24.18 5.45
CA GLN A 240 25.50 22.92 6.18
C GLN A 240 24.17 22.29 6.61
N SER A 241 23.22 23.11 7.06
CA SER A 241 21.87 22.68 7.44
C SER A 241 21.09 22.15 6.23
N GLN A 242 21.23 22.83 5.08
CA GLN A 242 20.62 22.41 3.82
C GLN A 242 21.22 21.09 3.30
N PHE A 243 22.53 20.88 3.43
CA PHE A 243 23.18 19.62 3.09
C PHE A 243 22.68 18.45 3.96
N MET A 244 22.65 18.64 5.29
CA MET A 244 22.17 17.62 6.23
C MET A 244 20.70 17.26 5.99
N PHE A 245 19.86 18.26 5.74
CA PHE A 245 18.46 18.08 5.38
C PHE A 245 18.30 17.27 4.08
N ARG A 246 19.06 17.61 3.03
CA ARG A 246 19.06 16.88 1.76
C ARG A 246 19.45 15.42 1.93
N LYS A 247 20.52 15.14 2.67
CA LYS A 247 20.96 13.77 2.97
C LYS A 247 19.87 12.97 3.66
N GLN A 248 19.07 13.60 4.51
CA GLN A 248 17.96 12.94 5.18
C GLN A 248 16.80 12.61 4.24
N ILE A 249 16.47 13.50 3.29
CA ILE A 249 15.51 13.21 2.23
C ILE A 249 16.00 12.00 1.43
N GLU A 250 17.25 12.02 0.95
CA GLU A 250 17.85 10.95 0.15
C GLU A 250 17.79 9.60 0.89
N THR A 251 18.17 9.58 2.16
CA THR A 251 18.13 8.37 3.00
C THR A 251 16.70 7.86 3.19
N THR A 252 15.74 8.76 3.40
CA THR A 252 14.32 8.40 3.59
C THR A 252 13.72 7.84 2.29
N VAL A 253 14.00 8.48 1.16
CA VAL A 253 13.60 8.02 -0.17
C VAL A 253 14.18 6.64 -0.45
N ALA A 254 15.49 6.45 -0.24
CA ALA A 254 16.15 5.17 -0.44
C ALA A 254 15.54 4.05 0.44
N ALA A 255 15.25 4.35 1.71
CA ALA A 255 14.62 3.40 2.61
C ALA A 255 13.22 2.98 2.11
N ILE A 256 12.37 3.94 1.74
CA ILE A 256 11.01 3.67 1.25
C ILE A 256 11.04 2.88 -0.06
N VAL A 257 11.83 3.32 -1.05
CA VAL A 257 11.96 2.63 -2.34
C VAL A 257 12.44 1.20 -2.16
N LYS A 258 13.45 0.98 -1.31
CA LYS A 258 13.94 -0.36 -0.98
C LYS A 258 12.83 -1.24 -0.43
N LYS A 259 12.03 -0.75 0.52
CA LYS A 259 10.92 -1.54 1.10
C LYS A 259 9.80 -1.80 0.11
N LEU A 260 9.47 -0.83 -0.75
CA LEU A 260 8.49 -1.00 -1.82
C LEU A 260 8.94 -2.08 -2.81
N ARG A 261 10.17 -1.99 -3.33
CA ARG A 261 10.72 -3.00 -4.25
C ARG A 261 10.72 -4.39 -3.63
N LEU A 262 11.22 -4.52 -2.40
CA LEU A 262 11.26 -5.81 -1.69
C LEU A 262 9.85 -6.39 -1.48
N ARG A 263 8.88 -5.55 -1.09
CA ARG A 263 7.53 -6.00 -0.76
C ARG A 263 6.68 -6.29 -1.98
N PHE A 264 7.02 -5.79 -3.17
CA PHE A 264 6.25 -5.96 -4.39
C PHE A 264 6.99 -6.74 -5.50
N SER A 265 8.18 -7.30 -5.21
CA SER A 265 9.01 -8.02 -6.20
C SER A 265 8.25 -9.08 -6.98
N SER A 266 7.46 -9.92 -6.29
CA SER A 266 6.70 -11.01 -6.92
C SER A 266 5.60 -10.54 -7.89
N LEU A 267 5.19 -9.27 -7.83
CA LEU A 267 4.17 -8.72 -8.71
C LEU A 267 4.76 -8.21 -10.01
N LEU A 268 6.07 -7.96 -10.05
CA LEU A 268 6.77 -7.55 -11.27
C LEU A 268 6.70 -8.65 -12.35
N CYS A 269 6.58 -9.92 -11.96
CA CYS A 269 6.44 -11.04 -12.90
C CYS A 269 5.21 -10.93 -13.83
N VAL A 270 4.17 -10.19 -13.41
CA VAL A 270 2.92 -10.07 -14.19
C VAL A 270 3.07 -9.11 -15.39
N LEU A 271 4.17 -8.36 -15.45
CA LEU A 271 4.42 -7.42 -16.54
C LEU A 271 4.69 -8.07 -17.89
N VAL A 272 5.06 -9.36 -17.90
CA VAL A 272 5.17 -10.13 -19.13
C VAL A 272 3.87 -10.12 -19.94
N PHE A 273 2.72 -9.90 -19.30
CA PHE A 273 1.41 -9.80 -19.97
C PHE A 273 1.04 -8.39 -20.43
N ASN A 274 1.89 -7.39 -20.20
CA ASN A 274 1.63 -6.02 -20.62
C ASN A 274 2.48 -5.67 -21.86
N HIS A 275 1.86 -5.71 -23.03
CA HIS A 275 2.53 -5.43 -24.31
C HIS A 275 3.15 -4.02 -24.36
N ASP A 276 2.58 -3.04 -23.64
CA ASP A 276 3.09 -1.66 -23.62
C ASP A 276 4.48 -1.53 -22.98
N VAL A 277 4.95 -2.56 -22.27
CA VAL A 277 6.28 -2.58 -21.63
C VAL A 277 7.21 -3.64 -22.23
N TRP A 278 6.82 -4.25 -23.35
CA TRP A 278 7.67 -5.22 -24.04
C TRP A 278 8.86 -4.51 -24.69
N PRO A 279 10.02 -5.17 -24.81
CA PRO A 279 11.15 -4.62 -25.54
C PRO A 279 10.79 -4.37 -27.01
N GLU A 280 11.24 -3.24 -27.56
CA GLU A 280 10.98 -2.89 -28.95
C GLU A 280 11.88 -3.65 -29.94
N THR A 281 13.02 -4.17 -29.47
CA THR A 281 14.00 -4.85 -30.33
C THR A 281 13.85 -6.36 -30.28
N ALA A 282 13.94 -6.99 -31.44
CA ALA A 282 13.82 -8.44 -31.58
C ALA A 282 14.83 -9.19 -30.71
N GLU A 283 16.06 -8.69 -30.56
CA GLU A 283 17.08 -9.35 -29.74
C GLU A 283 16.69 -9.40 -28.26
N LYS A 284 16.09 -8.33 -27.74
CA LYS A 284 15.66 -8.26 -26.34
C LYS A 284 14.38 -9.05 -26.07
N LEU A 285 13.59 -9.34 -27.11
CA LEU A 285 12.35 -10.10 -27.04
C LEU A 285 12.57 -11.62 -26.91
N VAL A 286 13.69 -12.15 -27.43
CA VAL A 286 13.95 -13.61 -27.50
C VAL A 286 13.81 -14.28 -26.13
N ASP A 287 14.43 -13.69 -25.11
CA ASP A 287 14.45 -14.24 -23.75
C ASP A 287 13.56 -13.46 -22.77
N TYR A 288 12.79 -12.48 -23.27
CA TYR A 288 11.98 -11.62 -22.42
C TYR A 288 10.86 -12.42 -21.74
N GLY A 289 10.81 -12.36 -20.41
CA GLY A 289 9.70 -12.92 -19.64
C GLY A 289 9.82 -14.41 -19.33
N ILE A 290 10.90 -15.10 -19.74
CA ILE A 290 11.07 -16.54 -19.47
C ILE A 290 11.08 -16.82 -17.96
N GLU A 291 11.87 -16.06 -17.20
CA GLU A 291 11.96 -16.21 -15.74
C GLU A 291 10.62 -15.88 -15.08
N GLU A 292 9.97 -14.80 -15.50
CA GLU A 292 8.68 -14.36 -14.99
C GLU A 292 7.58 -15.38 -15.26
N VAL A 293 7.50 -15.92 -16.47
CA VAL A 293 6.54 -16.97 -16.84
C VAL A 293 6.83 -18.25 -16.08
N THR A 294 8.09 -18.66 -15.97
CA THR A 294 8.47 -19.85 -15.21
C THR A 294 8.07 -19.73 -13.74
N PHE A 295 8.33 -18.57 -13.12
CA PHE A 295 7.88 -18.29 -11.75
C PHE A 295 6.36 -18.37 -11.61
N LEU A 296 5.61 -17.81 -12.57
CA LEU A 296 4.14 -17.86 -12.55
C LEU A 296 3.62 -19.29 -12.74
N LEU A 297 4.22 -20.07 -13.63
CA LEU A 297 3.85 -21.47 -13.86
C LEU A 297 4.05 -22.30 -12.60
N ASP A 298 5.19 -22.17 -11.93
CA ASP A 298 5.46 -22.81 -10.63
C ASP A 298 4.45 -22.37 -9.57
N HIS A 299 4.20 -21.06 -9.46
CA HIS A 299 3.26 -20.51 -8.48
C HIS A 299 1.82 -21.01 -8.66
N PHE A 300 1.37 -21.17 -9.91
CA PHE A 300 0.01 -21.60 -10.25
C PHE A 300 -0.11 -23.09 -10.57
N GLN A 301 0.95 -23.89 -10.43
CA GLN A 301 1.01 -25.29 -10.84
C GLN A 301 -0.17 -26.11 -10.30
N CYS A 302 -0.40 -26.06 -8.99
CA CYS A 302 -1.51 -26.80 -8.35
C CYS A 302 -2.90 -26.42 -8.87
N VAL A 303 -3.07 -25.22 -9.43
CA VAL A 303 -4.34 -24.78 -10.06
C VAL A 303 -4.43 -25.31 -11.48
N LEU A 304 -3.34 -25.21 -12.24
CA LEU A 304 -3.28 -25.59 -13.65
C LEU A 304 -3.44 -27.11 -13.84
N GLU A 305 -2.80 -27.91 -12.99
CA GLU A 305 -2.82 -29.39 -13.06
C GLU A 305 -4.09 -30.00 -12.44
N ARG A 306 -4.94 -29.19 -11.81
CA ARG A 306 -6.14 -29.68 -11.11
C ARG A 306 -7.18 -30.30 -12.04
N ARG A 307 -7.28 -29.82 -13.29
CA ARG A 307 -8.14 -30.45 -14.29
C ARG A 307 -7.30 -31.48 -15.02
N GLU A 308 -7.78 -32.73 -15.03
CA GLU A 308 -7.21 -33.79 -15.85
C GLU A 308 -6.99 -33.29 -17.28
N GLY A 309 -5.73 -33.27 -17.74
CA GLY A 309 -5.35 -32.93 -19.11
C GLY A 309 -4.45 -31.71 -19.33
N LEU A 310 -4.10 -30.92 -18.30
CA LEU A 310 -3.06 -29.88 -18.43
C LEU A 310 -1.76 -30.30 -17.72
N TRP A 311 -0.74 -30.60 -18.50
CA TRP A 311 0.63 -30.79 -18.03
C TRP A 311 1.43 -29.52 -18.30
N VAL A 312 2.03 -28.93 -17.28
CA VAL A 312 2.91 -27.77 -17.43
C VAL A 312 4.34 -28.27 -17.63
N SER A 313 4.91 -28.04 -18.81
CA SER A 313 6.32 -28.32 -19.09
C SER A 313 7.18 -27.07 -18.85
N PRO A 314 8.47 -27.23 -18.48
CA PRO A 314 9.40 -26.10 -18.36
C PRO A 314 9.49 -25.31 -19.67
N VAL A 315 9.61 -23.98 -19.57
CA VAL A 315 9.91 -23.12 -20.71
C VAL A 315 11.37 -23.39 -21.12
N SER A 316 11.59 -24.23 -22.14
CA SER A 316 12.93 -24.42 -22.71
C SER A 316 13.26 -23.26 -23.64
N SER A 317 14.47 -22.71 -23.53
CA SER A 317 15.06 -21.90 -24.59
C SER A 317 15.36 -22.83 -25.76
N CYS A 318 14.45 -22.90 -26.74
CA CYS A 318 14.67 -23.73 -27.92
C CYS A 318 15.11 -22.85 -29.10
N PRO A 319 16.34 -23.02 -29.61
CA PRO A 319 16.67 -22.60 -30.95
C PRO A 319 16.04 -23.61 -31.93
N THR A 320 15.16 -23.12 -32.79
CA THR A 320 14.82 -23.71 -34.10
C THR A 320 14.13 -25.09 -34.21
N GLU A 321 13.72 -25.76 -33.13
CA GLU A 321 12.82 -26.92 -33.26
C GLU A 321 11.44 -26.66 -32.67
N GLU A 322 10.41 -27.09 -33.43
CA GLU A 322 9.00 -26.96 -33.10
C GLU A 322 8.72 -27.27 -31.63
N VAL A 323 8.42 -26.23 -30.84
CA VAL A 323 7.78 -26.38 -29.54
C VAL A 323 6.39 -26.95 -29.79
N LYS A 324 6.29 -28.28 -29.81
CA LYS A 324 5.01 -28.99 -29.61
C LYS A 324 4.60 -28.77 -28.16
N LEU A 325 4.07 -27.59 -27.87
CA LEU A 325 3.14 -27.41 -26.76
C LEU A 325 1.99 -28.38 -27.03
N ALA A 326 1.88 -29.42 -26.20
CA ALA A 326 0.84 -30.43 -26.30
C ALA A 326 -0.52 -29.72 -26.37
N GLY A 327 -1.11 -29.73 -27.57
CA GLY A 327 -2.36 -29.05 -27.84
C GLY A 327 -3.46 -29.59 -26.94
N VAL A 328 -4.28 -28.67 -26.42
CA VAL A 328 -5.57 -28.98 -25.81
C VAL A 328 -6.36 -29.82 -26.81
N ARG A 329 -6.48 -31.12 -26.55
CA ARG A 329 -7.33 -32.02 -27.32
C ARG A 329 -8.76 -31.83 -26.82
N LEU A 330 -9.51 -30.94 -27.47
CA LEU A 330 -10.97 -30.94 -27.36
C LEU A 330 -11.47 -32.22 -28.02
N GLU A 331 -12.03 -33.15 -27.24
CA GLU A 331 -12.71 -34.32 -27.79
C GLU A 331 -13.88 -33.87 -28.68
N GLN A 332 -13.98 -34.52 -29.84
CA GLN A 332 -14.86 -34.16 -30.95
C GLN A 332 -16.35 -34.37 -30.61
N ALA A 333 -17.18 -33.36 -30.87
CA ALA A 333 -18.62 -33.52 -31.07
C ALA A 333 -18.91 -34.18 -32.44
N PRO A 334 -20.04 -34.87 -32.64
CA PRO A 334 -20.25 -35.77 -33.77
C PRO A 334 -20.41 -35.04 -35.12
N LYS A 335 -19.92 -35.71 -36.17
CA LYS A 335 -19.76 -35.25 -37.56
C LYS A 335 -21.09 -34.98 -38.29
N LEU A 336 -21.11 -33.94 -39.11
CA LEU A 336 -21.96 -33.83 -40.32
C LEU A 336 -21.09 -33.49 -41.56
N PRO A 337 -21.56 -33.78 -42.78
CA PRO A 337 -20.73 -34.31 -43.86
C PRO A 337 -20.05 -33.28 -44.77
N SER A 338 -19.00 -33.78 -45.40
CA SER A 338 -18.06 -33.20 -46.35
C SER A 338 -18.67 -32.55 -47.59
N PHE A 339 -18.10 -31.41 -48.00
CA PHE A 339 -18.15 -30.93 -49.39
C PHE A 339 -16.78 -30.41 -49.86
N ILE A 340 -16.23 -31.19 -50.79
CA ILE A 340 -15.25 -30.96 -51.88
C ILE A 340 -14.59 -29.57 -52.00
N GLY A 341 -13.27 -29.54 -52.20
CA GLY A 341 -12.59 -28.40 -52.81
C GLY A 341 -11.06 -28.49 -52.86
N ASN A 342 -10.54 -29.25 -53.81
CA ASN A 342 -9.14 -29.48 -54.14
C ASN A 342 -8.47 -28.24 -54.80
N ILE A 343 -7.38 -27.68 -54.25
CA ILE A 343 -6.35 -26.96 -55.03
C ILE A 343 -4.97 -27.28 -54.44
N ASN A 344 -4.18 -27.99 -55.24
CA ASN A 344 -2.77 -28.24 -55.02
C ASN A 344 -1.92 -27.07 -55.53
N ASN A 345 -0.81 -26.86 -54.82
CA ASN A 345 0.50 -26.40 -55.27
C ASN A 345 0.84 -24.90 -55.43
N GLN A 346 2.00 -24.61 -54.79
CA GLN A 346 3.05 -23.66 -55.17
C GLN A 346 2.88 -22.19 -54.76
N LEU A 347 3.23 -21.87 -53.51
CA LEU A 347 3.86 -20.60 -53.11
C LEU A 347 4.85 -20.84 -51.95
N SER A 348 6.13 -20.80 -52.30
CA SER A 348 7.36 -20.55 -51.51
C SER A 348 7.33 -20.60 -49.96
N LEU A 349 8.21 -21.44 -49.42
CA LEU A 349 8.56 -21.72 -48.02
C LEU A 349 9.08 -20.55 -47.14
N ILE A 350 8.82 -19.28 -47.46
CA ILE A 350 9.38 -18.13 -46.69
C ILE A 350 8.33 -17.20 -46.06
N SER A 351 7.01 -17.44 -46.21
CA SER A 351 5.98 -16.53 -45.67
C SER A 351 4.93 -17.15 -44.75
N LEU A 352 5.04 -18.43 -44.37
CA LEU A 352 4.03 -19.09 -43.53
C LEU A 352 4.33 -19.02 -42.03
N SER A 353 5.59 -18.83 -41.62
CA SER A 353 5.98 -18.78 -40.20
C SER A 353 5.50 -17.51 -39.50
N SER A 354 5.51 -16.36 -40.17
CA SER A 354 5.07 -15.06 -39.62
C SER A 354 3.55 -14.91 -39.55
N LEU A 355 2.81 -15.51 -40.49
CA LEU A 355 1.34 -15.55 -40.46
C LEU A 355 0.79 -16.59 -39.46
N LEU A 356 1.54 -17.67 -39.19
CA LEU A 356 1.18 -18.65 -38.17
C LEU A 356 1.54 -18.18 -36.75
N PHE A 357 2.66 -17.46 -36.57
CA PHE A 357 3.00 -16.86 -35.27
C PHE A 357 1.95 -15.86 -34.81
N SER A 358 1.47 -15.01 -35.73
CA SER A 358 0.38 -14.08 -35.46
C SER A 358 -0.94 -14.82 -35.23
N SER A 359 -1.29 -15.85 -36.01
CA SER A 359 -2.51 -16.65 -35.78
C SER A 359 -2.53 -17.38 -34.43
N VAL A 360 -1.42 -18.00 -34.00
CA VAL A 360 -1.36 -18.82 -32.77
C VAL A 360 -1.25 -17.95 -31.52
N THR A 361 -0.50 -16.85 -31.56
CA THR A 361 -0.48 -15.87 -30.46
C THR A 361 -1.80 -15.12 -30.35
N LEU A 362 -2.45 -14.79 -31.47
CA LEU A 362 -3.79 -14.20 -31.46
C LEU A 362 -4.83 -15.20 -30.95
N SER A 363 -4.70 -16.50 -31.22
CA SER A 363 -5.63 -17.53 -30.71
C SER A 363 -5.41 -17.83 -29.22
N PHE A 364 -4.17 -17.80 -28.73
CA PHE A 364 -3.85 -17.95 -27.30
C PHE A 364 -4.24 -16.70 -26.50
N ALA A 365 -3.97 -15.51 -27.05
CA ALA A 365 -4.44 -14.24 -26.51
C ALA A 365 -5.96 -14.16 -26.56
N LEU A 366 -6.63 -14.57 -27.65
CA LEU A 366 -8.10 -14.66 -27.72
C LEU A 366 -8.62 -15.64 -26.67
N SER A 367 -7.97 -16.77 -26.43
CA SER A 367 -8.45 -17.75 -25.44
C SER A 367 -8.32 -17.23 -24.00
N ILE A 368 -7.26 -16.47 -23.70
CA ILE A 368 -7.08 -15.77 -22.41
C ILE A 368 -8.02 -14.57 -22.29
N LEU A 369 -8.25 -13.83 -23.38
CA LEU A 369 -9.18 -12.71 -23.42
C LEU A 369 -10.64 -13.18 -23.34
N LEU A 370 -11.00 -14.27 -24.02
CA LEU A 370 -12.33 -14.90 -23.97
C LEU A 370 -12.59 -15.53 -22.60
N THR A 371 -11.61 -16.17 -21.97
CA THR A 371 -11.77 -16.68 -20.59
C THR A 371 -11.86 -15.55 -19.58
N SER A 372 -11.18 -14.43 -19.81
CA SER A 372 -11.28 -13.21 -18.98
C SER A 372 -12.59 -12.45 -19.20
N ILE A 373 -13.09 -12.36 -20.44
CA ILE A 373 -14.38 -11.77 -20.82
C ILE A 373 -15.54 -12.66 -20.35
N LEU A 374 -15.43 -13.99 -20.44
CA LEU A 374 -16.41 -14.94 -19.89
C LEU A 374 -16.39 -14.92 -18.35
N ALA A 375 -15.24 -14.74 -17.70
CA ALA A 375 -15.17 -14.54 -16.26
C ALA A 375 -15.81 -13.22 -15.82
N GLN A 376 -15.73 -12.17 -16.64
CA GLN A 376 -16.41 -10.89 -16.40
C GLN A 376 -17.92 -10.94 -16.72
N HIS A 377 -18.35 -11.65 -17.78
CA HIS A 377 -19.77 -11.79 -18.15
C HIS A 377 -20.54 -12.76 -17.23
N LEU A 378 -19.90 -13.81 -16.70
CA LEU A 378 -20.54 -14.74 -15.74
C LEU A 378 -20.69 -14.15 -14.33
N LEU A 379 -20.05 -13.00 -14.06
CA LEU A 379 -20.28 -12.17 -12.87
C LEU A 379 -21.38 -11.11 -13.09
N TRP A 380 -21.91 -10.97 -14.31
CA TRP A 380 -22.88 -9.93 -14.66
C TRP A 380 -24.05 -10.48 -15.48
N HIS A 381 -25.02 -11.11 -14.81
CA HIS A 381 -26.41 -11.09 -15.24
C HIS A 381 -27.36 -11.06 -14.03
N PRO A 382 -28.26 -10.06 -13.93
CA PRO A 382 -29.21 -9.96 -12.83
C PRO A 382 -30.40 -10.89 -13.08
N ALA A 383 -30.54 -11.92 -12.26
CA ALA A 383 -31.76 -12.73 -12.27
C ALA A 383 -32.91 -11.94 -11.63
N LYS A 384 -33.79 -11.40 -12.48
CA LYS A 384 -35.16 -11.04 -12.09
C LYS A 384 -35.95 -12.30 -11.75
N ARG A 385 -36.59 -12.34 -10.57
CA ARG A 385 -37.96 -12.85 -10.26
C ARG A 385 -38.10 -12.88 -8.73
N SER A 386 -39.04 -12.16 -8.13
CA SER A 386 -40.48 -12.45 -8.00
C SER A 386 -40.79 -12.72 -6.53
N THR A 387 -41.87 -12.11 -6.06
CA THR A 387 -42.38 -12.00 -4.69
C THR A 387 -42.87 -13.31 -4.04
N ARG A 388 -42.82 -13.32 -2.68
CA ARG A 388 -43.48 -14.21 -1.66
C ARG A 388 -42.89 -15.64 -1.56
N THR A 389 -42.65 -16.26 -0.39
CA THR A 389 -43.17 -16.16 1.00
C THR A 389 -42.16 -16.74 2.00
N ARG A 390 -42.29 -16.35 3.28
CA ARG A 390 -41.54 -16.81 4.48
C ARG A 390 -41.44 -18.34 4.66
N SER A 391 -40.28 -18.81 5.12
CA SER A 391 -40.20 -19.76 6.26
C SER A 391 -38.88 -19.59 7.01
N VAL A 392 -39.01 -19.59 8.34
CA VAL A 392 -38.04 -19.29 9.38
C VAL A 392 -37.17 -20.51 9.68
N THR A 393 -35.85 -20.33 9.80
CA THR A 393 -35.04 -21.10 10.77
C THR A 393 -33.95 -20.20 11.34
N THR A 394 -34.28 -19.53 12.44
CA THR A 394 -33.36 -18.78 13.30
C THR A 394 -32.52 -19.73 14.14
N ALA A 395 -31.19 -19.71 13.99
CA ALA A 395 -30.26 -20.15 15.04
C ALA A 395 -29.65 -18.90 15.70
N ARG A 396 -30.11 -18.66 16.93
CA ARG A 396 -29.83 -17.52 17.80
C ARG A 396 -28.55 -17.81 18.59
N TRP A 397 -27.47 -17.06 18.38
CA TRP A 397 -26.33 -17.06 19.31
C TRP A 397 -26.55 -16.00 20.39
N VAL A 398 -26.64 -16.49 21.63
CA VAL A 398 -26.79 -15.74 22.87
C VAL A 398 -25.51 -14.95 23.13
N THR A 399 -25.64 -13.62 23.23
CA THR A 399 -24.56 -12.76 23.76
C THR A 399 -24.76 -12.64 25.27
N GLY A 400 -23.87 -13.28 26.03
CA GLY A 400 -23.78 -13.13 27.48
C GLY A 400 -23.23 -11.75 27.82
N ARG A 401 -24.13 -10.85 28.23
CA ARG A 401 -23.83 -9.54 28.81
C ARG A 401 -23.83 -9.71 30.34
N GLN A 402 -22.66 -9.73 30.98
CA GLN A 402 -22.58 -9.54 32.44
C GLN A 402 -22.51 -8.05 32.76
N ARG A 403 -23.50 -7.59 33.54
CA ARG A 403 -23.55 -6.27 34.18
C ARG A 403 -22.73 -6.30 35.47
N SER A 404 -22.04 -5.20 35.71
CA SER A 404 -21.36 -4.83 36.95
C SER A 404 -22.33 -4.80 38.14
N ASN A 405 -21.84 -5.20 39.32
CA ASN A 405 -22.24 -4.62 40.59
C ASN A 405 -20.99 -4.23 41.39
N HIS A 406 -21.12 -3.09 42.05
CA HIS A 406 -20.12 -2.36 42.85
C HIS A 406 -19.28 -3.21 43.80
N LEU A 407 -17.98 -2.91 43.90
CA LEU A 407 -17.30 -2.51 45.16
C LEU A 407 -15.83 -2.09 44.91
N ASN A 408 -15.47 -0.98 45.58
CA ASN A 408 -14.17 -0.42 45.97
C ASN A 408 -13.09 -0.04 44.93
N LYS A 409 -12.95 1.30 44.80
CA LYS A 409 -11.80 2.04 44.29
C LYS A 409 -10.62 1.90 45.24
N GLY A 410 -9.47 1.49 44.71
CA GLY A 410 -8.16 1.59 45.37
C GLY A 410 -7.43 0.26 45.35
N GLN A 411 -6.73 -0.04 44.25
CA GLN A 411 -5.55 -0.95 44.15
C GLN A 411 -5.19 -1.40 42.70
N GLU A 412 -5.66 -0.74 41.63
CA GLU A 412 -5.25 -1.09 40.25
C GLU A 412 -3.97 -0.37 39.76
N GLY A 413 -3.13 0.12 40.68
CA GLY A 413 -1.88 0.81 40.37
C GLY A 413 -0.64 -0.09 40.22
N GLU A 414 -0.67 -1.33 40.73
CA GLU A 414 0.56 -2.14 40.88
C GLU A 414 0.57 -3.48 40.11
N ILE A 415 -0.54 -3.89 39.49
CA ILE A 415 -0.62 -5.20 38.80
C ILE A 415 -0.28 -5.07 37.29
N PHE A 416 -0.19 -3.86 36.76
CA PHE A 416 0.07 -3.64 35.32
C PHE A 416 1.56 -3.60 34.95
N LEU A 417 2.46 -3.33 35.92
CA LEU A 417 3.91 -3.32 35.68
C LEU A 417 4.53 -4.73 35.68
N ASP A 418 3.96 -5.67 36.43
CA ASP A 418 4.58 -6.99 36.65
C ASP A 418 4.35 -7.99 35.48
N ARG A 419 3.37 -7.71 34.61
CA ARG A 419 3.13 -8.51 33.39
C ARG A 419 3.99 -8.12 32.18
N MET A 420 4.66 -6.96 32.20
CA MET A 420 5.57 -6.56 31.12
C MET A 420 7.01 -7.07 31.33
N THR A 421 7.41 -7.35 32.57
CA THR A 421 8.75 -7.88 32.90
C THR A 421 8.90 -9.38 32.59
N HIS A 422 7.79 -10.14 32.51
CA HIS A 422 7.84 -11.59 32.22
C HIS A 422 7.79 -11.94 30.72
N ALA A 423 7.38 -11.03 29.83
CA ALA A 423 7.27 -11.29 28.40
C ALA A 423 8.60 -11.09 27.62
N ASN A 424 9.62 -10.49 28.24
CA ASN A 424 10.91 -10.17 27.60
C ASN A 424 12.03 -11.20 27.86
N ARG A 425 11.75 -12.36 28.49
CA ARG A 425 12.75 -13.42 28.72
C ARG A 425 12.60 -14.68 27.88
N THR A 426 11.67 -14.75 26.91
CA THR A 426 11.41 -16.02 26.19
C THR A 426 11.37 -15.91 24.67
N ILE A 427 12.09 -14.94 24.08
CA ILE A 427 12.33 -14.89 22.62
C ILE A 427 13.82 -14.64 22.41
N GLY A 428 14.61 -15.65 22.75
CA GLY A 428 16.06 -15.67 22.61
C GLY A 428 16.56 -17.10 22.46
N SER A 429 15.95 -17.87 21.56
CA SER A 429 16.52 -19.11 21.02
C SER A 429 15.58 -19.67 19.95
N ARG A 430 16.05 -19.64 18.71
CA ARG A 430 15.86 -20.59 17.60
C ARG A 430 15.54 -19.87 16.29
N TYR A 431 16.56 -19.95 15.43
CA TYR A 431 16.50 -19.89 13.98
C TYR A 431 15.36 -20.73 13.41
#